data_AF-A0A2T0A6J0-F1
#
_entry.id   AF-A0A2T0A6J0-F1
#
_cell.length_a   1.000
_cell.length_b   1.000
_cell.length_c   1.000
_cell.angle_alpha   90.00
_cell.angle_beta   90.00
_cell.angle_gamma   90.00
#
_symmetry.space_group_name_H-M   'P 1'
#
loop_
_entity.id
_entity.type
_entity.pdbx_description
1 polymer ?
#
loop_
_entity_poly.entity_id
_entity_poly.type
_entity_poly.pdbx_seq_one_letter_code
_entity_poly.pdbx_strand_id
1 'polypeptide(L)'
;MTSESTGKCLVCGTETKNRCSACVKAGIDLFFCSPEHQKFVWPVHRYFCGPGKANPWTWPALTPDEAREALEKLDVKPGPSILNPREHGQSLADALRGLTEFEPEVR
;
A
#
# COMPACT_ATOMS: atom_id res chain seq x y z
N MET A 1 1.73 -13.38 27.76
CA MET A 1 0.82 -14.31 27.06
C MET A 1 0.60 -13.76 25.67
N THR A 2 1.24 -14.32 24.63
CA THR A 2 0.98 -13.91 23.25
C THR A 2 -0.31 -14.59 22.81
N SER A 3 -1.41 -13.84 22.83
CA SER A 3 -2.64 -14.26 22.15
C SER A 3 -2.29 -14.52 20.69
N GLU A 4 -2.33 -15.77 20.25
CA GLU A 4 -2.16 -16.10 18.84
C GLU A 4 -3.35 -15.55 18.06
N SER A 5 -3.18 -14.37 17.45
CA SER A 5 -4.16 -13.78 16.56
C SER A 5 -4.35 -14.68 15.35
N THR A 6 -5.58 -15.17 15.15
CA THR A 6 -6.04 -15.79 13.90
C THR A 6 -6.53 -14.71 12.95
N GLY A 7 -6.27 -14.88 11.65
CA GLY A 7 -6.76 -13.97 10.60
C GLY A 7 -7.07 -14.71 9.32
N LYS A 8 -7.49 -13.97 8.29
CA LYS A 8 -7.80 -14.54 6.96
C LYS A 8 -6.63 -14.37 6.01
N CYS A 9 -6.33 -15.40 5.23
CA CYS A 9 -5.33 -15.33 4.18
C CYS A 9 -5.67 -14.21 3.19
N LEU A 10 -4.69 -13.35 2.88
CA LEU A 10 -4.86 -12.24 1.94
C LEU A 10 -5.32 -12.69 0.54
N VAL A 11 -4.94 -13.91 0.12
CA VAL A 11 -5.18 -14.40 -1.24
C VAL A 11 -6.51 -15.11 -1.38
N CYS A 12 -6.84 -16.04 -0.49
CA CYS A 12 -8.00 -16.92 -0.63
C CYS A 12 -9.04 -16.77 0.49
N GLY A 13 -8.77 -15.96 1.52
CA GLY A 13 -9.68 -15.74 2.64
C GLY A 13 -9.75 -16.85 3.68
N THR A 14 -9.07 -17.99 3.47
CA THR A 14 -9.01 -19.10 4.45
C THR A 14 -8.44 -18.64 5.78
N GLU A 15 -9.05 -19.06 6.89
CA GLU A 15 -8.55 -18.76 8.23
C GLU A 15 -7.19 -19.40 8.47
N THR A 16 -6.28 -18.64 9.08
CA THR A 16 -4.92 -19.09 9.35
C THR A 16 -4.31 -18.32 10.52
N LYS A 17 -3.29 -18.93 11.12
CA LYS A 17 -2.42 -18.30 12.13
C LYS A 17 -1.06 -17.89 11.55
N ASN A 18 -0.79 -18.31 10.32
CA ASN A 18 0.48 -18.09 9.65
C ASN A 18 0.57 -16.63 9.22
N ARG A 19 1.62 -15.96 9.69
CA ARG A 19 1.87 -14.54 9.46
C ARG A 19 3.20 -14.33 8.74
N CYS A 20 3.27 -13.26 7.94
CA CYS A 20 4.54 -12.83 7.37
C CYS A 20 5.49 -12.38 8.50
N SER A 21 6.58 -13.13 8.71
CA SER A 21 7.52 -12.90 9.81
C SER A 21 8.16 -11.51 9.78
N ALA A 22 8.38 -10.92 8.60
CA ALA A 22 8.91 -9.57 8.46
C ALA A 22 7.86 -8.51 8.81
N CYS A 23 6.60 -8.70 8.43
CA CYS A 23 5.51 -7.75 8.76
C CYS A 23 5.17 -7.76 10.24
N VAL A 24 5.25 -8.93 10.90
CA VAL A 24 5.08 -9.02 12.36
C VAL A 24 6.11 -8.16 13.08
N LYS A 25 7.37 -8.12 12.60
CA LYS A 25 8.41 -7.24 13.16
C LYS A 25 8.11 -5.75 12.95
N ALA A 26 7.27 -5.40 11.97
CA ALA A 26 6.77 -4.05 11.74
C ALA A 26 5.45 -3.78 12.49
N GLY A 27 4.97 -4.71 13.34
CA GLY A 27 3.72 -4.56 14.06
C GLY A 27 2.47 -4.76 13.21
N ILE A 28 2.58 -5.42 12.05
CA ILE A 28 1.45 -5.75 11.17
C ILE A 28 1.24 -7.27 11.11
N ASP A 29 0.02 -7.71 11.43
CA ASP A 29 -0.41 -9.09 11.27
C ASP A 29 -0.95 -9.33 9.84
N LEU A 30 -0.04 -9.61 8.90
CA LEU A 30 -0.40 -10.00 7.54
C LEU A 30 -0.41 -11.53 7.39
N PHE A 31 -1.55 -12.11 7.01
CA PHE A 31 -1.81 -13.54 7.05
C PHE A 31 -1.72 -14.24 5.68
N PHE A 32 -1.09 -15.42 5.64
CA PHE A 32 -1.00 -16.29 4.47
C PHE A 32 -1.20 -17.75 4.87
N CYS A 33 -2.21 -18.44 4.32
CA CYS A 33 -2.45 -19.83 4.71
C CYS A 33 -1.35 -20.79 4.22
N SER A 34 -0.58 -20.44 3.19
CA SER A 34 0.56 -21.23 2.71
C SER A 34 1.67 -20.36 2.09
N PRO A 35 2.91 -20.88 1.94
CA PRO A 35 4.00 -20.20 1.24
C PRO A 35 3.69 -19.90 -0.23
N GLU A 36 2.86 -20.72 -0.88
CA GLU A 36 2.46 -20.53 -2.29
C GLU A 36 1.64 -19.25 -2.45
N HIS A 37 0.71 -18.98 -1.52
CA HIS A 37 -0.06 -17.73 -1.52
C HIS A 37 0.81 -16.52 -1.20
N GLN A 38 1.82 -16.66 -0.34
CA GLN A 38 2.79 -15.59 -0.12
C GLN A 38 3.61 -15.32 -1.40
N LYS A 39 4.08 -16.37 -2.08
CA LYS A 39 4.82 -16.27 -3.36
C LYS A 39 3.96 -15.65 -4.46
N PHE A 40 2.66 -15.98 -4.51
CA PHE A 40 1.72 -15.45 -5.49
C PHE A 40 1.66 -13.92 -5.46
N VAL A 41 1.61 -13.32 -4.26
CA VAL A 41 1.59 -11.85 -4.11
C VAL A 41 2.97 -11.23 -3.93
N TRP A 42 4.04 -12.03 -3.86
CA TRP A 42 5.41 -11.56 -3.62
C TRP A 42 5.88 -10.47 -4.59
N PRO A 43 5.55 -10.49 -5.90
CA PRO A 43 5.95 -9.44 -6.84
C PRO A 43 5.58 -8.02 -6.37
N VAL A 44 4.45 -7.87 -5.67
CA VAL A 44 3.98 -6.59 -5.10
C VAL A 44 4.36 -6.47 -3.63
N HIS A 45 4.13 -7.53 -2.84
CA HIS A 45 4.34 -7.51 -1.39
C HIS A 45 5.78 -7.14 -1.00
N ARG A 46 6.77 -7.55 -1.79
CA ARG A 46 8.20 -7.31 -1.51
C ARG A 46 8.58 -5.84 -1.37
N TYR A 47 7.84 -4.93 -2.02
CA TYR A 47 8.13 -3.50 -1.97
C TYR A 47 7.78 -2.88 -0.62
N PHE A 48 6.79 -3.47 0.07
CA PHE A 48 6.23 -2.95 1.32
C PHE A 48 6.50 -3.86 2.52
N CYS A 49 7.12 -5.03 2.30
CA CYS A 49 7.35 -6.02 3.33
C CYS A 49 8.45 -5.60 4.32
N GLY A 50 8.17 -5.66 5.62
CA GLY A 50 9.15 -5.55 6.70
C GLY A 50 9.23 -4.19 7.40
N PRO A 51 10.06 -4.08 8.46
CA PRO A 51 10.23 -2.85 9.22
C PRO A 51 10.72 -1.69 8.35
N GLY A 52 10.20 -0.48 8.60
CA GLY A 52 10.53 0.73 7.83
C GLY A 52 9.81 0.85 6.48
N LYS A 53 9.05 -0.17 6.06
CA LYS A 53 8.27 -0.17 4.82
C LYS A 53 6.79 -0.47 5.05
N ALA A 54 6.50 -1.44 5.93
CA ALA A 54 5.14 -1.90 6.17
C ALA A 54 4.40 -0.96 7.13
N ASN A 55 5.09 -0.42 8.14
CA ASN A 55 4.52 0.47 9.17
C ASN A 55 5.59 1.43 9.74
N PRO A 56 5.45 2.76 9.56
CA PRO A 56 4.47 3.40 8.70
C PRO A 56 4.63 2.93 7.25
N TRP A 57 3.54 2.94 6.50
CA TRP A 57 3.57 2.50 5.10
C TRP A 57 4.38 3.51 4.27
N THR A 58 5.42 3.00 3.61
CA THR A 58 6.34 3.81 2.81
C THR A 58 6.30 3.34 1.37
N TRP A 59 6.02 4.27 0.45
CA TRP A 59 6.18 3.99 -0.98
C TRP A 59 7.65 3.67 -1.29
N PRO A 60 7.96 2.61 -2.06
CA PRO A 60 9.28 2.47 -2.64
C PRO A 60 9.63 3.74 -3.42
N ALA A 61 10.89 4.18 -3.29
CA ALA A 61 11.37 5.31 -4.07
C ALA A 61 11.25 4.97 -5.56
N LEU A 62 10.66 5.89 -6.33
CA LEU A 62 10.62 5.78 -7.78
C LEU A 62 12.06 5.83 -8.31
N THR A 63 12.34 5.02 -9.32
CA THR A 63 13.54 5.20 -10.14
C THR A 63 13.49 6.56 -10.86
N PRO A 64 14.64 7.12 -11.28
CA PRO A 64 14.64 8.38 -12.03
C PRO A 64 13.79 8.37 -13.30
N ASP A 65 13.66 7.20 -13.96
CA ASP A 65 12.84 7.05 -15.17
C ASP A 65 11.35 6.98 -14.82
N GLU A 66 10.96 6.23 -13.78
CA GLU A 66 9.57 6.20 -13.29
C GLU A 66 9.12 7.58 -12.77
N ALA A 67 10.01 8.30 -12.08
CA ALA A 67 9.74 9.66 -11.63
C ALA A 67 9.53 10.61 -12.81
N ARG A 68 10.35 10.49 -13.86
CA ARG A 68 10.19 11.29 -15.09
C ARG A 68 8.88 10.97 -15.80
N GLU A 69 8.57 9.70 -15.98
CA GLU A 69 7.31 9.26 -16.59
C GLU A 69 6.09 9.75 -15.80
N ALA A 70 6.14 9.67 -14.47
CA ALA A 70 5.09 10.18 -13.59
C ALA A 70 4.92 11.71 -13.72
N LEU A 71 6.03 12.45 -13.82
CA LEU A 71 6.02 13.91 -14.05
C LEU A 71 5.47 14.27 -15.45
N GLU A 72 5.81 13.51 -16.49
CA GLU A 72 5.28 13.70 -17.84
C GLU A 72 3.77 13.41 -17.91
N LYS A 73 3.29 12.48 -17.09
CA LYS A 73 1.87 12.10 -17.00
C LYS A 73 1.11 12.84 -15.91
N LEU A 74 1.71 13.86 -15.31
CA LEU A 74 1.17 14.55 -14.14
C LEU A 74 -0.25 15.09 -14.38
N ASP A 75 -0.50 15.64 -15.57
CA ASP A 75 -1.78 16.23 -15.99
C ASP A 75 -2.72 15.23 -16.71
N VAL A 76 -2.31 13.98 -16.85
CA VAL A 76 -3.10 12.95 -17.52
C VAL A 76 -4.17 12.42 -16.56
N LYS A 77 -5.43 12.40 -17.02
CA LYS A 77 -6.53 11.81 -16.27
C LYS A 77 -6.23 10.33 -16.00
N PRO A 78 -6.21 9.88 -14.73
CA PRO A 78 -6.07 8.46 -14.43
C PRO A 78 -7.24 7.67 -15.05
N GLY A 79 -6.99 6.39 -15.35
CA GLY A 79 -8.01 5.49 -15.89
C GLY A 79 -9.25 5.40 -14.97
N PRO A 80 -10.36 4.82 -15.46
CA PRO A 80 -11.69 4.93 -14.86
C PRO A 80 -11.88 4.27 -13.48
N SER A 81 -10.83 3.80 -12.81
CA SER A 81 -10.93 2.84 -11.70
C SER A 81 -10.72 3.40 -10.29
N ILE A 82 -10.71 4.72 -10.06
CA ILE A 82 -10.87 5.32 -8.72
C ILE A 82 -11.60 6.66 -8.81
N LEU A 83 -12.88 6.67 -9.22
CA LEU A 83 -13.68 7.90 -9.15
C LEU A 83 -14.87 7.70 -8.20
N ASN A 84 -14.72 8.23 -7.00
CA ASN A 84 -15.85 8.75 -6.24
C ASN A 84 -16.54 9.84 -7.10
N PRO A 85 -17.85 9.75 -7.39
CA PRO A 85 -18.54 10.67 -8.29
C PRO A 85 -18.59 12.15 -7.84
N ARG A 86 -18.08 12.49 -6.66
CA ARG A 86 -18.20 13.83 -6.05
C ARG A 86 -17.00 14.75 -6.28
N GLU A 87 -15.91 14.25 -6.84
CA GLU A 87 -14.65 14.98 -6.98
C GLU A 87 -14.26 15.06 -8.46
N HIS A 88 -14.92 15.97 -9.19
CA HIS A 88 -14.50 16.35 -10.53
C HIS A 88 -13.19 17.16 -10.44
N GLY A 89 -12.05 16.54 -10.73
CA GLY A 89 -10.75 17.24 -10.81
C GLY A 89 -9.54 16.32 -10.64
N GLN A 90 -8.67 16.00 -11.58
CA GLN A 90 -8.66 15.85 -13.05
C GLN A 90 -7.27 15.33 -13.49
N SER A 91 -6.32 15.16 -12.57
CA SER A 91 -4.97 14.67 -12.82
C SER A 91 -4.24 14.32 -11.50
N LEU A 92 -3.05 13.73 -11.58
CA LEU A 92 -2.19 13.53 -10.40
C LEU A 92 -1.76 14.89 -9.80
N ALA A 93 -1.60 15.92 -10.64
CA ALA A 93 -1.29 17.28 -10.22
C ALA A 93 -2.34 17.85 -9.25
N ASP A 94 -3.62 17.66 -9.56
CA ASP A 94 -4.72 18.19 -8.75
C ASP A 94 -4.76 17.54 -7.36
N ALA A 95 -4.51 16.22 -7.31
CA ALA A 95 -4.41 15.49 -6.05
C ALA A 95 -3.23 15.96 -5.19
N LEU A 96 -2.07 16.21 -5.80
CA LEU A 96 -0.89 16.68 -5.06
C LEU A 96 -1.08 18.09 -4.49
N ARG A 97 -1.74 19.00 -5.23
CA ARG A 97 -2.06 20.35 -4.72
C ARG A 97 -2.94 20.28 -3.47
N GLY A 98 -3.96 19.43 -3.47
CA GLY A 98 -4.83 19.24 -2.32
C GLY A 98 -4.12 18.67 -1.08
N LEU A 99 -3.07 17.86 -1.26
CA LEU A 99 -2.27 17.32 -0.14
C LEU A 99 -1.33 18.37 0.47
N THR A 100 -0.84 19.33 -0.32
CA THR A 100 0.03 20.41 0.17
C THR A 100 -0.72 21.54 0.88
N GLU A 101 -2.03 21.66 0.65
CA GLU A 101 -2.90 22.66 1.28
C GLU A 101 -3.52 22.17 2.61
N PHE A 102 -3.27 20.92 2.98
CA PHE A 102 -3.72 20.35 4.26
C PHE A 102 -2.81 20.83 5.40
N GLU A 103 -3.05 22.05 5.90
CA GLU A 103 -2.48 22.47 7.18
C GLU A 103 -3.02 21.54 8.27
N PRO A 104 -2.16 20.88 9.08
CA PRO A 104 -2.65 20.10 10.19
C PRO A 104 -3.28 21.05 11.20
N GLU A 105 -4.59 20.95 11.41
CA GLU A 105 -5.24 21.57 12.57
C GLU A 105 -4.57 21.04 13.83
N VAL A 106 -3.69 21.85 14.41
CA VAL A 106 -3.09 21.61 15.72
C VAL A 106 -4.22 21.62 16.74
N ARG A 107 -4.53 20.46 17.31
CA ARG A 107 -5.43 20.31 18.45
C ARG A 107 -4.70 19.72 19.65
#